data_AF-A0A5J4US06-F1
#
_entry.id   AF-A0A5J4US06-F1
#
_cell.length_a   1.000
_cell.length_b   1.000
_cell.length_c   1.000
_cell.angle_alpha   90.00
_cell.angle_beta   90.00
_cell.angle_gamma   90.00
#
_symmetry.space_group_name_H-M   'P 1'
#
loop_
_entity.id
_entity.type
_entity.pdbx_description
1 polymer ?
#
loop_
_entity_poly.entity_id
_entity_poly.type
_entity_poly.pdbx_seq_one_letter_code
_entity_poly.pdbx_strand_id
1 'polypeptide(L)'
;MLEAAKYVENYCDAIDINFGCPQNIAKSGHYGAYLQDNLSLMSQLVSTLHHNLHIPVTAKFRKQTDIQQTIRIAEMLEQSGAQVICIHGRTREQKGMDLGHSDWECIRIVREHVHVPFISNGSILCKEDVVNCLNYTKADAVMCGDECLRMRLQSFELYSDLRNRLGEAKSYDELEQIVDQLEERLRSGAEPQPHYQRHKTDYIDQGDLMDGVNLFDEQIQFQ
;
A
#
# COMPACT_ATOMS: atom_id res chain seq x y z
N MET A 1 17.00 7.27 17.49
CA MET A 1 15.81 6.50 17.04
C MET A 1 15.18 5.75 18.21
N LEU A 2 15.92 4.89 18.93
CA LEU A 2 15.36 4.12 20.06
C LEU A 2 14.67 4.98 21.13
N GLU A 3 15.27 6.08 21.56
CA GLU A 3 14.64 6.98 22.54
C GLU A 3 13.29 7.52 22.06
N ALA A 4 13.21 7.91 20.79
CA ALA A 4 11.96 8.38 20.18
C ALA A 4 10.92 7.26 20.09
N ALA A 5 11.35 6.04 19.74
CA ALA A 5 10.47 4.87 19.70
C ALA A 5 9.91 4.54 21.09
N LYS A 6 10.76 4.49 22.13
CA LYS A 6 10.32 4.28 23.53
C LYS A 6 9.35 5.35 24.03
N TYR A 7 9.51 6.59 23.55
CA TYR A 7 8.60 7.68 23.90
C TYR A 7 7.18 7.44 23.35
N VAL A 8 7.04 6.93 22.13
CA VAL A 8 5.73 6.72 21.47
C VAL A 8 5.18 5.31 21.64
N GLU A 9 5.98 4.37 22.14
CA GLU A 9 5.67 2.94 22.21
C GLU A 9 4.32 2.63 22.87
N ASN A 10 3.98 3.30 23.98
CA ASN A 10 2.72 3.08 24.67
C ASN A 10 1.50 3.72 23.99
N TYR A 11 1.68 4.34 22.83
CA TYR A 11 0.65 5.07 22.08
C TYR A 11 0.44 4.52 20.66
N CYS A 12 1.10 3.43 20.31
CA CYS A 12 0.99 2.81 18.98
C CYS A 12 1.08 1.29 19.07
N ASP A 13 0.47 0.61 18.09
CA ASP A 13 0.48 -0.85 18.02
C ASP A 13 1.79 -1.40 17.42
N ALA A 14 2.55 -0.57 16.69
CA ALA A 14 3.82 -0.93 16.09
C ALA A 14 4.66 0.32 15.74
N ILE A 15 5.97 0.13 15.55
CA ILE A 15 6.90 1.14 15.01
C ILE A 15 7.35 0.75 13.61
N ASP A 16 6.98 1.55 12.60
CA ASP A 16 7.48 1.37 11.23
C ASP A 16 8.72 2.24 10.96
N ILE A 17 9.78 1.63 10.45
CA ILE A 17 10.98 2.35 10.01
C ILE A 17 10.87 2.69 8.52
N ASN A 18 10.90 3.99 8.23
CA ASN A 18 10.91 4.49 6.87
C ASN A 18 12.31 4.40 6.25
N PHE A 19 12.49 3.41 5.38
CA PHE A 19 13.62 3.27 4.46
C PHE A 19 13.25 3.62 3.01
N GLY A 20 12.14 4.33 2.79
CA GLY A 20 11.54 4.52 1.47
C GLY A 20 11.41 5.97 0.99
N CYS A 21 11.54 6.98 1.85
CA CYS A 21 11.35 8.38 1.46
C CYS A 21 12.49 8.89 0.54
N PRO A 22 12.22 9.34 -0.70
CA PRO A 22 13.24 9.82 -1.64
C PRO A 22 13.38 11.35 -1.69
N GLN A 23 12.73 12.08 -0.76
CA GLN A 23 12.69 13.53 -0.79
C GLN A 23 14.03 14.18 -0.45
N ASN A 24 14.23 15.42 -0.88
CA ASN A 24 15.49 16.13 -0.67
C ASN A 24 15.81 16.33 0.82
N ILE A 25 14.79 16.49 1.69
CA ILE A 25 15.03 16.60 3.12
C ILE A 25 15.54 15.28 3.74
N ALA A 26 15.10 14.14 3.22
CA ALA A 26 15.62 12.82 3.57
C ALA A 26 17.06 12.64 3.05
N LYS A 27 17.36 13.19 1.86
CA LYS A 27 18.73 13.24 1.33
C LYS A 27 19.66 14.02 2.24
N SER A 28 19.28 15.25 2.59
CA SER A 28 20.09 16.12 3.44
C SER A 28 20.29 15.50 4.82
N GLY A 29 19.25 14.93 5.40
CA GLY A 29 19.30 14.28 6.72
C GLY A 29 19.81 12.84 6.73
N HIS A 30 20.14 12.26 5.57
CA HIS A 30 20.59 10.86 5.42
C HIS A 30 19.66 9.83 6.10
N TYR A 31 18.35 9.99 5.89
CA TYR A 31 17.32 9.03 6.31
C TYR A 31 16.44 8.59 5.13
N GLY A 32 15.44 7.74 5.36
CA GLY A 32 14.56 7.28 4.29
C GLY A 32 15.30 6.38 3.30
N ALA A 33 15.07 6.59 2.00
CA ALA A 33 15.68 5.78 0.94
C ALA A 33 17.21 5.89 0.85
N TYR A 34 17.83 6.84 1.56
CA TYR A 34 19.27 7.01 1.63
C TYR A 34 19.95 6.10 2.66
N LEU A 35 19.19 5.52 3.59
CA LEU A 35 19.71 4.48 4.49
C LEU A 35 19.97 3.16 3.76
N GLN A 36 19.31 2.95 2.60
CA GLN A 36 19.50 1.75 1.76
C GLN A 36 20.91 1.63 1.18
N ASP A 37 21.70 2.72 1.21
CA ASP A 37 23.11 2.70 0.81
C ASP A 37 24.02 2.09 1.90
N ASN A 38 23.49 1.81 3.10
CA ASN A 38 24.22 1.21 4.22
C ASN A 38 23.39 0.14 4.95
N LEU A 39 23.44 -1.09 4.43
CA LEU A 39 22.73 -2.25 4.99
C LEU A 39 23.12 -2.55 6.44
N SER A 40 24.38 -2.32 6.83
CA SER A 40 24.83 -2.53 8.20
C SER A 40 24.12 -1.60 9.18
N LEU A 41 23.97 -0.32 8.81
CA LEU A 41 23.21 0.64 9.61
C LEU A 41 21.72 0.29 9.66
N MET A 42 21.12 -0.11 8.53
CA MET A 42 19.72 -0.56 8.52
C MET A 42 19.48 -1.73 9.47
N SER A 43 20.35 -2.74 9.40
CA SER A 43 20.30 -3.92 10.29
C SER A 43 20.40 -3.51 11.75
N GLN A 44 21.37 -2.65 12.08
CA GLN A 44 21.55 -2.15 13.44
C GLN A 44 20.32 -1.38 13.94
N LEU A 45 19.70 -0.55 13.10
CA LEU A 45 18.50 0.19 13.47
C LEU A 45 17.33 -0.74 13.78
N VAL A 46 17.01 -1.68 12.88
CA VAL A 46 15.93 -2.65 13.08
C VAL A 46 16.19 -3.52 14.31
N SER A 47 17.39 -4.11 14.40
CA SER A 47 17.78 -4.97 15.50
C SER A 47 17.75 -4.25 16.85
N THR A 48 18.22 -3.00 16.90
CA THR A 48 18.18 -2.21 18.14
C THR A 48 16.76 -1.97 18.60
N LEU A 49 15.83 -1.63 17.68
CA LEU A 49 14.44 -1.42 18.05
C LEU A 49 13.78 -2.73 18.47
N HIS A 50 13.93 -3.80 17.67
CA HIS A 50 13.32 -5.11 17.94
C HIS A 50 13.68 -5.65 19.32
N HIS A 51 14.94 -5.51 19.76
CA HIS A 51 15.38 -6.01 21.07
C HIS A 51 15.00 -5.12 22.26
N ASN A 52 14.60 -3.87 22.03
CA ASN A 52 14.40 -2.89 23.11
C ASN A 52 12.97 -2.37 23.22
N LEU A 53 12.08 -2.80 22.33
CA LEU A 53 10.66 -2.49 22.33
C LEU A 53 9.85 -3.76 22.65
N HIS A 54 8.69 -3.59 23.28
CA HIS A 54 7.69 -4.60 23.58
C HIS A 54 6.55 -4.64 22.56
N ILE A 55 6.52 -3.70 21.60
CA ILE A 55 5.63 -3.71 20.44
C ILE A 55 6.39 -4.06 19.15
N PRO A 56 5.71 -4.56 18.10
CA PRO A 56 6.34 -4.91 16.85
C PRO A 56 7.09 -3.78 16.14
N VAL A 57 8.17 -4.17 15.46
CA VAL A 57 8.93 -3.30 14.55
C VAL A 57 8.70 -3.74 13.11
N THR A 58 8.29 -2.82 12.26
CA THR A 58 8.05 -3.05 10.83
C THR A 58 8.98 -2.18 9.99
N ALA A 59 9.17 -2.53 8.73
CA ALA A 59 10.07 -1.79 7.85
C ALA A 59 9.47 -1.60 6.45
N LYS A 60 9.51 -0.36 5.96
CA LYS A 60 9.10 -0.02 4.60
C LYS A 60 10.27 0.50 3.76
N PHE A 61 10.55 -0.15 2.63
CA PHE A 61 11.68 0.18 1.76
C PHE A 61 11.28 0.30 0.28
N ARG A 62 12.25 0.63 -0.58
CA ARG A 62 12.11 0.76 -2.04
C ARG A 62 12.98 -0.26 -2.75
N LYS A 63 12.54 -0.76 -3.90
CA LYS A 63 13.38 -1.64 -4.70
C LYS A 63 14.69 -0.98 -5.14
N GLN A 64 15.69 -1.79 -5.43
CA GLN A 64 16.91 -1.37 -6.11
C GLN A 64 16.82 -1.68 -7.61
N THR A 65 17.75 -1.11 -8.38
CA THR A 65 17.86 -1.46 -9.82
C THR A 65 18.31 -2.91 -10.00
N ASP A 66 19.19 -3.40 -9.11
CA ASP A 66 19.59 -4.80 -9.05
C ASP A 66 18.62 -5.59 -8.14
N ILE A 67 17.97 -6.61 -8.71
CA ILE A 67 17.07 -7.50 -7.97
C ILE A 67 17.79 -8.20 -6.81
N GLN A 68 19.06 -8.57 -6.96
CA GLN A 68 19.82 -9.24 -5.90
C GLN A 68 20.13 -8.31 -4.73
N GLN A 69 20.23 -7.00 -4.96
CA GLN A 69 20.32 -6.03 -3.86
C GLN A 69 18.99 -5.88 -3.15
N THR A 70 17.88 -5.90 -3.89
CA THR A 70 16.53 -5.82 -3.31
C THR A 70 16.24 -7.03 -2.41
N ILE A 71 16.54 -8.24 -2.87
CA ILE A 71 16.43 -9.47 -2.08
C ILE A 71 17.29 -9.37 -0.82
N ARG A 72 18.57 -8.99 -0.95
CA ARG A 72 19.49 -8.84 0.19
C ARG A 72 18.99 -7.85 1.24
N ILE A 73 18.36 -6.74 0.82
CA ILE A 73 17.76 -5.80 1.77
C ILE A 73 16.59 -6.46 2.51
N ALA A 74 15.70 -7.15 1.80
CA ALA A 74 14.51 -7.76 2.39
C ALA A 74 14.87 -8.88 3.39
N GLU A 75 15.75 -9.81 2.99
CA GLU A 75 16.26 -10.87 3.87
C GLU A 75 16.96 -10.30 5.10
N MET A 76 17.78 -9.24 4.93
CA MET A 76 18.46 -8.59 6.04
C MET A 76 17.48 -7.92 7.02
N LEU A 77 16.42 -7.28 6.53
CA LEU A 77 15.39 -6.67 7.38
C LEU A 77 14.70 -7.73 8.24
N GLU A 78 14.31 -8.85 7.64
CA GLU A 78 13.70 -10.00 8.33
C GLU A 78 14.66 -10.57 9.38
N GLN A 79 15.90 -10.88 9.00
CA GLN A 79 16.94 -11.40 9.91
C GLN A 79 17.25 -10.43 11.06
N SER A 80 17.08 -9.13 10.84
CA SER A 80 17.31 -8.10 11.86
C SER A 80 16.14 -7.96 12.84
N GLY A 81 15.00 -8.61 12.60
CA GLY A 81 13.85 -8.64 13.49
C GLY A 81 12.64 -7.81 13.02
N ALA A 82 12.60 -7.37 11.77
CA ALA A 82 11.38 -6.76 11.23
C ALA A 82 10.27 -7.81 11.11
N GLN A 83 9.13 -7.58 11.76
CA GLN A 83 8.01 -8.52 11.80
C GLN A 83 7.02 -8.34 10.66
N VAL A 84 7.08 -7.22 9.94
CA VAL A 84 6.35 -6.96 8.69
C VAL A 84 7.26 -6.16 7.78
N ILE A 85 7.30 -6.53 6.50
CA ILE A 85 8.10 -5.83 5.49
C ILE A 85 7.19 -5.30 4.40
N CYS A 86 7.32 -4.01 4.07
CA CYS A 86 6.64 -3.39 2.95
C CYS A 86 7.64 -2.93 1.89
N ILE A 87 7.43 -3.34 0.64
CA ILE A 87 8.24 -2.92 -0.50
C ILE A 87 7.43 -2.00 -1.42
N HIS A 88 7.99 -0.84 -1.76
CA HIS A 88 7.53 -0.08 -2.92
C HIS A 88 8.31 -0.52 -4.16
N GLY A 89 7.61 -1.00 -5.19
CA GLY A 89 8.20 -1.47 -6.46
C GLY A 89 8.83 -0.37 -7.33
N ARG A 90 9.19 0.78 -6.76
CA ARG A 90 9.90 1.87 -7.43
C ARG A 90 11.22 2.15 -6.73
N THR A 91 12.25 2.47 -7.52
CA THR A 91 13.54 2.90 -6.99
C THR A 91 13.43 4.28 -6.32
N ARG A 92 14.50 4.71 -5.66
CA ARG A 92 14.60 6.06 -5.08
C ARG A 92 14.54 7.15 -6.14
N GLU A 93 15.07 6.89 -7.32
CA GLU A 93 15.20 7.82 -8.44
C GLU A 93 13.88 7.99 -9.20
N GLN A 94 12.99 6.99 -9.17
CA GLN A 94 11.64 7.05 -9.73
C GLN A 94 10.71 7.91 -8.85
N LYS A 95 10.82 9.23 -9.00
CA LYS A 95 10.03 10.26 -8.29
C LYS A 95 9.54 11.35 -9.25
N GLY A 96 8.42 12.01 -8.93
CA GLY A 96 7.92 13.14 -9.72
C GLY A 96 7.28 12.70 -11.05
N MET A 97 7.65 13.31 -12.18
CA MET A 97 7.07 12.99 -13.49
C MET A 97 7.56 11.64 -14.06
N ASP A 98 8.69 11.11 -13.57
CA ASP A 98 9.25 9.81 -13.96
C ASP A 98 8.82 8.68 -13.01
N LEU A 99 7.53 8.63 -12.67
CA LEU A 99 7.02 7.61 -11.74
C LEU A 99 7.08 6.20 -12.34
N GLY A 100 6.78 6.05 -13.63
CA GLY A 100 6.56 4.75 -14.25
C GLY A 100 5.54 3.88 -13.48
N HIS A 101 5.40 2.63 -13.89
CA HIS A 101 4.65 1.64 -13.12
C HIS A 101 5.52 1.04 -12.01
N SER A 102 4.88 0.69 -10.89
CA SER A 102 5.50 -0.11 -9.84
C SER A 102 5.86 -1.48 -10.42
N ASP A 103 7.09 -1.92 -10.17
CA ASP A 103 7.61 -3.19 -10.65
C ASP A 103 7.10 -4.33 -9.76
N TRP A 104 5.89 -4.81 -10.06
CA TRP A 104 5.28 -5.93 -9.35
C TRP A 104 6.04 -7.25 -9.54
N GLU A 105 6.78 -7.41 -10.64
CA GLU A 105 7.60 -8.60 -10.87
C GLU A 105 8.75 -8.66 -9.86
N CYS A 106 9.41 -7.53 -9.61
CA CYS A 106 10.38 -7.42 -8.53
C CYS A 106 9.78 -7.77 -7.17
N ILE A 107 8.56 -7.29 -6.87
CA ILE A 107 7.86 -7.61 -5.61
C ILE A 107 7.57 -9.12 -5.51
N ARG A 108 7.08 -9.73 -6.60
CA ARG A 108 6.82 -11.18 -6.68
C ARG A 108 8.08 -11.99 -6.41
N ILE A 109 9.20 -11.64 -7.03
CA ILE A 109 10.48 -12.31 -6.81
C ILE A 109 10.92 -12.15 -5.35
N VAL A 110 10.86 -10.96 -4.77
CA VAL A 110 11.29 -10.73 -3.38
C VAL A 110 10.40 -11.48 -2.38
N ARG A 111 9.10 -11.61 -2.65
CA ARG A 111 8.16 -12.38 -1.82
C ARG A 111 8.59 -13.84 -1.64
N GLU A 112 9.26 -14.44 -2.61
CA GLU A 112 9.78 -15.82 -2.55
C GLU A 112 10.91 -15.99 -1.52
N HIS A 113 11.54 -14.89 -1.09
CA HIS A 113 12.70 -14.87 -0.19
C HIS A 113 12.41 -14.39 1.24
N VAL A 114 11.18 -13.93 1.52
CA VAL A 114 10.78 -13.36 2.82
C VAL A 114 9.61 -14.15 3.37
N HIS A 115 9.61 -14.45 4.67
CA HIS A 115 8.59 -15.30 5.30
C HIS A 115 7.69 -14.57 6.30
N VAL A 116 8.14 -13.43 6.86
CA VAL A 116 7.27 -12.50 7.59
C VAL A 116 6.17 -11.92 6.68
N PRO A 117 5.03 -11.47 7.23
CA PRO A 117 4.01 -10.76 6.48
C PRO A 117 4.60 -9.68 5.56
N PHE A 118 4.28 -9.78 4.28
CA PHE A 118 4.89 -9.01 3.21
C PHE A 118 3.86 -8.18 2.47
N ILE A 119 4.12 -6.87 2.39
CA ILE A 119 3.17 -5.88 1.87
C ILE A 119 3.68 -5.28 0.55
N SER A 120 2.90 -5.44 -0.51
CA SER A 120 3.14 -4.77 -1.78
C SER A 120 2.70 -3.31 -1.74
N ASN A 121 3.45 -2.40 -2.34
CA ASN A 121 3.10 -0.99 -2.45
C ASN A 121 3.43 -0.40 -3.83
N GLY A 122 2.50 0.43 -4.32
CA GLY A 122 2.66 1.24 -5.53
C GLY A 122 1.83 0.74 -6.72
N SER A 123 1.31 1.70 -7.50
CA SER A 123 0.46 1.47 -8.67
C SER A 123 -0.87 0.78 -8.36
N ILE A 124 -1.53 1.17 -7.27
CA ILE A 124 -2.87 0.71 -6.90
C ILE A 124 -3.81 1.91 -7.03
N LEU A 125 -4.59 1.97 -8.11
CA LEU A 125 -5.43 3.11 -8.45
C LEU A 125 -6.91 2.86 -8.18
N CYS A 126 -7.34 1.60 -8.30
CA CYS A 126 -8.71 1.17 -8.04
C CYS A 126 -8.77 -0.12 -7.20
N LYS A 127 -9.99 -0.58 -6.92
CA LYS A 127 -10.23 -1.79 -6.11
C LYS A 127 -9.72 -3.03 -6.82
N GLU A 128 -9.89 -3.09 -8.14
CA GLU A 128 -9.47 -4.20 -8.99
C GLU A 128 -7.94 -4.36 -8.97
N ASP A 129 -7.20 -3.25 -8.88
CA ASP A 129 -5.73 -3.27 -8.76
C ASP A 129 -5.26 -3.97 -7.48
N VAL A 130 -6.02 -3.90 -6.39
CA VAL A 130 -5.69 -4.62 -5.14
C VAL A 130 -5.70 -6.13 -5.40
N VAL A 131 -6.77 -6.63 -6.01
CA VAL A 131 -6.93 -8.06 -6.31
C VAL A 131 -5.87 -8.51 -7.31
N ASN A 132 -5.66 -7.74 -8.39
CA ASN A 132 -4.63 -8.03 -9.38
C ASN A 132 -3.22 -8.04 -8.77
N CYS A 133 -2.91 -7.08 -7.90
CA CYS A 133 -1.62 -6.98 -7.25
C CYS A 133 -1.38 -8.17 -6.33
N LEU A 134 -2.33 -8.55 -5.47
CA LEU A 134 -2.22 -9.72 -4.60
C LEU A 134 -2.05 -11.00 -5.42
N ASN A 135 -2.88 -11.19 -6.45
CA ASN A 135 -2.83 -12.37 -7.31
C ASN A 135 -1.49 -12.50 -8.04
N TYR A 136 -0.93 -11.39 -8.53
CA TYR A 136 0.33 -11.38 -9.27
C TYR A 136 1.55 -11.49 -8.36
N THR A 137 1.62 -10.65 -7.32
CA THR A 137 2.80 -10.54 -6.45
C THR A 137 2.88 -11.62 -5.38
N LYS A 138 1.76 -12.26 -5.05
CA LYS A 138 1.62 -13.18 -3.91
C LYS A 138 1.96 -12.54 -2.56
N ALA A 139 1.96 -11.20 -2.48
CA ALA A 139 2.05 -10.48 -1.21
C ALA A 139 0.84 -10.78 -0.32
N ASP A 140 1.00 -10.66 0.99
CA ASP A 140 -0.04 -10.97 1.97
C ASP A 140 -1.00 -9.78 2.14
N ALA A 141 -0.54 -8.56 1.83
CA ALA A 141 -1.37 -7.36 1.81
C ALA A 141 -0.88 -6.33 0.78
N VAL A 142 -1.72 -5.32 0.54
CA VAL A 142 -1.41 -4.16 -0.31
C VAL A 142 -1.52 -2.89 0.52
N MET A 143 -0.48 -2.05 0.45
CA MET A 143 -0.52 -0.69 0.99
C MET A 143 -0.84 0.30 -0.14
N CYS A 144 -1.89 1.08 0.05
CA CYS A 144 -2.32 2.13 -0.88
C CYS A 144 -2.02 3.53 -0.30
N GLY A 145 -1.65 4.47 -1.16
CA GLY A 145 -1.35 5.86 -0.78
C GLY A 145 -2.45 6.83 -1.21
N ASP A 146 -2.04 7.92 -1.88
CA ASP A 146 -2.91 9.01 -2.34
C ASP A 146 -4.08 8.53 -3.24
N GLU A 147 -3.89 7.41 -3.91
CA GLU A 147 -4.91 6.79 -4.75
C GLU A 147 -6.12 6.30 -3.95
N CYS A 148 -5.96 5.87 -2.70
CA CYS A 148 -7.10 5.55 -1.83
C CYS A 148 -7.96 6.78 -1.52
N LEU A 149 -7.35 7.96 -1.41
CA LEU A 149 -8.11 9.22 -1.31
C LEU A 149 -8.84 9.51 -2.62
N ARG A 150 -8.24 9.20 -3.78
CA ARG A 150 -8.90 9.32 -5.08
C ARG A 150 -10.05 8.34 -5.26
N MET A 151 -9.95 7.10 -4.79
CA MET A 151 -11.07 6.14 -4.80
C MET A 151 -12.27 6.65 -3.99
N ARG A 152 -11.98 7.26 -2.82
CA ARG A 152 -13.01 7.90 -1.98
C ARG A 152 -13.59 9.16 -2.63
N LEU A 153 -12.78 9.94 -3.33
CA LEU A 153 -13.23 11.16 -4.04
C LEU A 153 -13.98 10.85 -5.34
N GLN A 154 -13.59 9.81 -6.08
CA GLN A 154 -14.35 9.30 -7.23
C GLN A 154 -15.74 8.86 -6.80
N SER A 155 -15.87 8.22 -5.62
CA SER A 155 -17.19 7.94 -5.04
C SER A 155 -17.97 9.23 -4.76
N PHE A 156 -17.31 10.29 -4.29
CA PHE A 156 -17.94 11.59 -4.04
C PHE A 156 -18.37 12.34 -5.32
N GLU A 157 -17.60 12.25 -6.41
CA GLU A 157 -17.93 12.83 -7.71
C GLU A 157 -18.98 12.00 -8.46
N LEU A 158 -18.85 10.68 -8.43
CA LEU A 158 -19.76 9.70 -9.06
C LEU A 158 -21.19 9.85 -8.54
N TYR A 159 -21.34 10.19 -7.26
CA TYR A 159 -22.64 10.40 -6.61
C TYR A 159 -22.89 11.87 -6.27
N SER A 160 -22.22 12.80 -6.94
CA SER A 160 -22.41 14.24 -6.70
C SER A 160 -23.84 14.69 -6.99
N ASP A 161 -24.52 14.07 -7.97
CA ASP A 161 -25.94 14.27 -8.26
C ASP A 161 -26.83 13.85 -7.07
N LEU A 162 -26.60 12.65 -6.52
CA LEU A 162 -27.34 12.14 -5.37
C LEU A 162 -27.04 12.93 -4.10
N ARG A 163 -25.77 13.32 -3.89
CA ARG A 163 -25.35 14.18 -2.77
C ARG A 163 -26.04 15.54 -2.82
N ASN A 164 -26.08 16.20 -3.98
CA ASN A 164 -26.73 17.50 -4.14
C ASN A 164 -28.23 17.39 -3.87
N ARG A 165 -28.87 16.34 -4.41
CA ARG A 165 -30.29 16.05 -4.15
C ARG A 165 -30.57 15.78 -2.68
N LEU A 166 -29.67 15.07 -1.97
CA LEU A 166 -29.79 14.84 -0.54
C LEU A 166 -29.78 16.15 0.26
N GLY A 167 -28.98 17.13 -0.17
CA GLY A 167 -28.93 18.46 0.44
C GLY A 167 -30.15 19.35 0.14
N GLU A 168 -30.95 19.00 -0.87
CA GLU A 168 -32.13 19.76 -1.31
C GLU A 168 -33.47 19.09 -0.93
N ALA A 169 -33.44 17.84 -0.45
CA ALA A 169 -34.63 17.07 -0.09
C ALA A 169 -35.45 17.77 1.01
N LYS A 170 -36.78 17.81 0.83
CA LYS A 170 -37.73 18.51 1.71
C LYS A 170 -38.68 17.57 2.44
N SER A 171 -38.59 16.26 2.19
CA SER A 171 -39.44 15.25 2.80
C SER A 171 -38.70 13.93 3.05
N TYR A 172 -39.24 13.11 3.94
CA TYR A 172 -38.70 11.78 4.22
C TYR A 172 -38.79 10.85 2.99
N ASP A 173 -39.89 10.89 2.25
CA ASP A 173 -40.07 10.09 1.04
C ASP A 173 -39.01 10.41 -0.04
N GLU A 174 -38.63 11.69 -0.18
CA GLU A 174 -37.54 12.09 -1.08
C GLU A 174 -36.18 11.59 -0.61
N LEU A 175 -35.92 11.60 0.71
CA LEU A 175 -34.69 11.06 1.27
C LEU A 175 -34.58 9.55 1.04
N GLU A 176 -35.66 8.80 1.27
CA GLU A 176 -35.72 7.35 1.08
C GLU A 176 -35.44 6.97 -0.37
N GLN A 177 -36.06 7.66 -1.34
CA GLN A 177 -35.79 7.43 -2.78
C GLN A 177 -34.34 7.71 -3.19
N ILE A 178 -33.70 8.73 -2.60
CA ILE A 178 -32.29 9.06 -2.89
C ILE A 178 -31.36 7.98 -2.33
N VAL A 179 -31.65 7.48 -1.12
CA VAL A 179 -30.89 6.40 -0.48
C VAL A 179 -31.05 5.09 -1.26
N ASP A 180 -32.25 4.72 -1.65
CA ASP A 180 -32.51 3.51 -2.46
C ASP A 180 -31.75 3.55 -3.79
N GLN A 181 -31.75 4.71 -4.45
CA GLN A 181 -31.01 4.90 -5.70
C GLN A 181 -29.49 4.84 -5.51
N LEU A 182 -28.97 5.32 -4.37
CA LEU A 182 -27.57 5.19 -4.02
C LEU A 182 -27.20 3.71 -3.78
N GLU A 183 -28.03 2.99 -3.02
CA GLU A 183 -27.84 1.55 -2.78
C GLU A 183 -27.85 0.74 -4.08
N GLU A 184 -28.78 1.04 -4.98
CA GLU A 184 -28.86 0.37 -6.28
C GLU A 184 -27.60 0.60 -7.12
N ARG A 185 -27.11 1.84 -7.21
CA ARG A 185 -25.88 2.16 -7.94
C ARG A 185 -24.63 1.55 -7.31
N LEU A 186 -24.57 1.49 -5.98
CA LEU A 186 -23.51 0.80 -5.24
C LEU A 186 -23.54 -0.71 -5.51
N ARG A 187 -24.71 -1.32 -5.61
CA ARG A 187 -24.88 -2.75 -5.94
C ARG A 187 -24.58 -3.04 -7.41
N SER A 188 -24.91 -2.13 -8.33
CA SER A 188 -24.71 -2.34 -9.77
C SER A 188 -23.29 -2.00 -10.26
N GLY A 189 -22.43 -1.46 -9.40
CA GLY A 189 -21.04 -1.13 -9.74
C GLY A 189 -20.93 -0.05 -10.83
N ALA A 190 -21.77 0.99 -10.78
CA ALA A 190 -21.78 2.04 -11.81
C ALA A 190 -20.36 2.61 -12.04
N GLU A 191 -19.82 2.42 -13.25
CA GLU A 191 -18.46 2.87 -13.57
C GLU A 191 -18.37 4.41 -13.57
N PRO A 192 -17.25 4.98 -13.10
CA PRO A 192 -17.01 6.42 -13.20
C PRO A 192 -17.05 6.90 -14.65
N GLN A 193 -17.68 8.07 -14.85
CA GLN A 193 -17.56 8.84 -16.08
C GLN A 193 -16.07 9.07 -16.41
N PRO A 194 -15.67 9.11 -17.70
CA PRO A 194 -14.35 8.73 -18.20
C PRO A 194 -13.25 9.81 -18.01
N HIS A 195 -13.17 10.44 -16.83
CA HIS A 195 -12.17 11.46 -16.54
C HIS A 195 -10.80 10.89 -16.16
N TYR A 196 -10.64 9.56 -16.11
CA TYR A 196 -9.35 8.92 -15.93
C TYR A 196 -9.16 7.84 -17.00
N GLN A 197 -8.35 8.15 -18.01
CA GLN A 197 -7.93 7.16 -18.99
C GLN A 197 -7.17 6.05 -18.26
N ARG A 198 -7.75 4.84 -18.21
CA ARG A 198 -7.01 3.61 -17.96
C ARG A 198 -5.82 3.61 -18.93
N HIS A 199 -4.60 3.82 -18.45
CA HIS A 199 -3.45 3.33 -19.19
C HIS A 199 -3.56 1.81 -19.12
N LYS A 200 -4.16 1.23 -20.18
CA LYS A 200 -4.25 -0.21 -20.36
C LYS A 200 -2.88 -0.79 -20.07
N THR A 201 -2.82 -1.52 -18.99
CA THR A 201 -1.72 -2.38 -18.63
C THR A 201 -1.63 -3.45 -19.70
N ASP A 202 -0.54 -3.50 -20.46
CA ASP A 202 -0.17 -4.58 -21.39
C ASP A 202 0.18 -5.89 -20.64
N TYR A 203 -0.49 -6.15 -19.51
CA TYR A 203 -0.31 -7.36 -18.72
C TYR A 203 -1.21 -8.40 -19.37
N ILE A 204 -0.58 -9.17 -20.24
CA ILE A 204 -1.17 -10.18 -21.12
C ILE A 204 -2.21 -11.03 -20.38
N ASP A 205 -3.41 -11.01 -20.97
CA ASP A 205 -4.46 -12.01 -20.91
C ASP A 205 -3.87 -13.43 -21.07
N GLN A 206 -3.76 -14.16 -19.96
CA GLN A 206 -3.76 -15.62 -19.97
C GLN A 206 -4.75 -16.10 -18.92
N GLY A 207 -6.01 -16.18 -19.35
CA GLY A 207 -7.00 -17.19 -18.98
C GLY A 207 -6.97 -17.72 -17.55
N ASP A 208 -7.82 -17.14 -16.71
CA ASP A 208 -8.86 -17.84 -15.94
C ASP A 208 -9.35 -16.91 -14.81
N LEU A 209 -10.38 -16.12 -15.12
CA LEU A 209 -11.18 -15.43 -14.11
C LEU A 209 -12.02 -16.48 -13.38
N MET A 210 -11.58 -16.90 -12.20
CA MET A 210 -12.41 -17.64 -11.25
C MET A 210 -13.13 -16.66 -10.32
N ASP A 211 -14.41 -16.96 -10.11
CA ASP A 211 -15.43 -16.14 -9.49
C ASP A 211 -15.13 -15.62 -8.07
N GLY A 212 -15.63 -14.41 -7.82
CA GLY A 212 -15.99 -13.78 -6.55
C GLY A 212 -15.46 -14.39 -5.25
N VAL A 213 -14.39 -13.81 -4.70
CA VAL A 213 -14.03 -13.96 -3.29
C VAL A 213 -14.41 -12.68 -2.54
N ASN A 214 -15.35 -12.82 -1.61
CA ASN A 214 -15.80 -11.76 -0.72
C ASN A 214 -14.81 -11.63 0.46
N LEU A 215 -13.85 -10.70 0.35
CA LEU A 215 -12.73 -10.52 1.28
C LEU A 215 -13.10 -9.86 2.63
N PHE A 216 -14.38 -9.70 2.96
CA PHE A 216 -14.82 -9.01 4.19
C PHE A 216 -15.19 -9.92 5.36
N ASP A 217 -15.15 -11.25 5.20
CA ASP A 217 -15.57 -12.19 6.25
C ASP A 217 -14.44 -12.84 7.06
N GLU A 218 -13.16 -12.58 6.75
CA GLU A 218 -12.04 -13.13 7.53
C GLU A 218 -11.45 -12.06 8.47
N GLN A 219 -11.81 -12.15 9.74
CA GLN A 219 -11.11 -11.48 10.82
C GLN A 219 -9.64 -11.96 10.84
N ILE A 220 -8.74 -11.10 10.37
CA ILE A 220 -7.29 -11.28 10.58
C ILE A 220 -7.04 -11.22 12.09
N GLN A 221 -6.92 -12.38 12.73
CA GLN A 221 -6.43 -12.48 14.11
C GLN A 221 -4.90 -12.52 14.06
N PHE A 222 -4.27 -11.52 14.67
CA PHE A 222 -2.85 -11.58 15.00
C PHE A 222 -2.66 -12.56 16.18
N GLN A 223 -1.86 -13.60 15.97
CA GLN A 223 -1.34 -14.47 17.05
C GLN A 223 -0.02 -13.94 17.57
#